data_AF-A0A838JCE2-F1
#
_entry.id   AF-A0A838JCE2-F1
#
_cell.length_a   1.000
_cell.length_b   1.000
_cell.length_c   1.000
_cell.angle_alpha   90.00
_cell.angle_beta   90.00
_cell.angle_gamma   90.00
#
_symmetry.space_group_name_H-M   'P 1'
#
loop_
_entity.id
_entity.type
_entity.pdbx_description
1 polymer ?
#
loop_
_entity_poly.entity_id
_entity_poly.type
_entity_poly.pdbx_seq_one_letter_code
_entity_poly.pdbx_strand_id
1 'polypeptide(L)'
;LVKRRVPGVGFFRTAYFLPVVVGLSTSSILWLQMFNDQVGVFDAILQRLHLIRDPIIWLGNPTSAILSVGVMVVWKTVGATMLFFLIGMNAIPDDFYAAARTDGAGWWARLFYITFPLLRRTFALALVLSVIGSYLAFDQFFIMTQGGPQNQTITTVYWIYSTSFTYFKLGYGASLSIVLLTILVILSILQLYLLRDDTKY
;
A
#
# COMPACT_ATOMS: atom_id res chain seq x y z
N LEU A 1 11.73 -1.86 -24.24
CA LEU A 1 11.90 -2.75 -23.07
C LEU A 1 10.59 -3.42 -22.65
N VAL A 2 9.42 -2.93 -23.11
CA VAL A 2 8.08 -3.50 -22.87
C VAL A 2 7.90 -4.95 -23.40
N LYS A 3 8.72 -5.41 -24.36
CA LYS A 3 8.68 -6.78 -24.92
C LYS A 3 9.97 -7.58 -24.78
N ARG A 4 10.97 -7.12 -24.02
CA ARG A 4 12.15 -7.97 -23.77
C ARG A 4 11.77 -8.95 -22.66
N ARG A 5 11.58 -10.23 -22.99
CA ARG A 5 11.43 -11.32 -22.02
C ARG A 5 12.70 -11.37 -21.18
N VAL A 6 12.73 -10.63 -20.08
CA VAL A 6 13.81 -10.72 -19.10
C VAL A 6 13.68 -12.13 -18.49
N PRO A 7 14.73 -12.95 -18.50
CA PRO A 7 14.68 -14.26 -17.83
C PRO A 7 14.34 -14.05 -16.35
N GLY A 8 13.43 -14.86 -15.80
CA GLY A 8 12.97 -14.75 -14.41
C GLY A 8 11.73 -13.90 -14.15
N VAL A 9 11.19 -13.16 -15.13
CA VAL A 9 9.99 -12.31 -14.94
C VAL A 9 8.78 -13.09 -14.40
N GLY A 10 8.61 -14.35 -14.81
CA GLY A 10 7.55 -15.21 -14.29
C GLY A 10 7.66 -15.44 -12.78
N PHE A 11 8.86 -15.79 -12.30
CA PHE A 11 9.14 -16.00 -10.89
C PHE A 11 8.93 -14.72 -10.06
N PHE A 12 9.47 -13.58 -10.51
CA PHE A 12 9.27 -12.30 -9.84
C PHE A 12 7.79 -11.92 -9.77
N ARG A 13 7.03 -12.09 -10.86
CA ARG A 13 5.57 -11.87 -10.84
C ARG A 13 4.90 -12.78 -9.81
N THR A 14 5.18 -14.08 -9.80
CA THR A 14 4.58 -14.99 -8.81
C THR A 14 4.93 -14.58 -7.38
N ALA A 15 6.18 -14.22 -7.09
CA ALA A 15 6.62 -13.80 -5.77
C ALA A 15 5.91 -12.51 -5.29
N TYR A 16 5.77 -11.50 -6.16
CA TYR A 16 5.06 -10.26 -5.82
C TYR A 16 3.55 -10.43 -5.71
N PHE A 17 2.97 -11.44 -6.36
CA PHE A 17 1.53 -11.69 -6.33
C PHE A 17 1.07 -12.56 -5.18
N LEU A 18 1.94 -13.41 -4.65
CA LEU A 18 1.63 -14.30 -3.53
C LEU A 18 0.94 -13.56 -2.34
N PRO A 19 1.40 -12.37 -1.92
CA PRO A 19 0.77 -11.62 -0.82
C PRO A 19 -0.66 -11.14 -1.09
N VAL A 20 -1.01 -10.93 -2.37
CA VAL A 20 -2.31 -10.40 -2.79
C VAL A 20 -3.41 -11.44 -2.62
N VAL A 21 -3.08 -12.72 -2.78
CA VAL A 21 -4.04 -13.84 -2.70
C VAL A 21 -4.40 -14.19 -1.25
N VAL A 22 -3.50 -13.91 -0.31
CA VAL A 22 -3.75 -14.15 1.12
C VAL A 22 -4.74 -13.11 1.64
N GLY A 23 -5.73 -13.50 2.46
CA GLY A 23 -6.67 -12.56 3.07
C GLY A 23 -5.98 -11.55 4.00
N LEU A 24 -6.49 -10.31 4.12
CA LEU A 24 -5.87 -9.27 4.95
C LEU A 24 -5.72 -9.69 6.42
N SER A 25 -6.74 -10.33 6.99
CA SER A 25 -6.70 -10.84 8.36
C SER A 25 -5.63 -11.92 8.54
N THR A 26 -5.55 -12.89 7.62
CA THR A 26 -4.52 -13.95 7.64
C THR A 26 -3.11 -13.36 7.49
N SER A 27 -2.93 -12.40 6.57
CA SER A 27 -1.66 -11.68 6.43
C SER A 27 -1.26 -10.99 7.74
N SER A 28 -2.22 -10.35 8.42
CA SER A 28 -1.97 -9.65 9.68
C SER A 28 -1.53 -10.59 10.80
N ILE A 29 -2.17 -11.75 10.93
CA ILE A 29 -1.78 -12.77 11.91
C ILE A 29 -0.38 -13.32 11.60
N LEU A 30 -0.09 -13.62 10.33
CA LEU A 30 1.24 -14.09 9.91
C LEU A 30 2.32 -13.09 10.29
N TRP A 31 2.13 -11.80 9.97
CA TRP A 31 3.11 -10.77 10.29
C TRP A 31 3.22 -10.49 11.78
N LEU A 32 2.12 -10.58 12.53
CA LEU A 32 2.15 -10.50 14.00
C LEU A 32 3.05 -11.60 14.60
N GLN A 33 2.99 -12.83 14.07
CA GLN A 33 3.87 -13.92 14.49
C GLN A 33 5.32 -13.69 14.05
N MET A 34 5.54 -13.15 12.84
CA MET A 34 6.89 -12.86 12.35
C MET A 34 7.59 -11.73 13.12
N PHE A 35 6.83 -10.75 13.62
CA PHE A 35 7.30 -9.64 14.45
C PHE A 35 7.36 -9.97 15.95
N ASN A 36 7.08 -11.21 16.36
CA ASN A 36 7.19 -11.62 17.74
C ASN A 36 8.67 -11.58 18.20
N ASP A 37 8.93 -11.02 19.38
CA ASP A 37 10.26 -10.80 19.94
C ASP A 37 10.89 -12.08 20.54
N GLN A 38 10.11 -13.15 20.74
CA GLN A 38 10.59 -14.41 21.32
C GLN A 38 10.78 -15.50 20.28
N VAL A 39 9.84 -15.61 19.33
CA VAL A 39 9.81 -16.69 18.32
C VAL A 39 9.73 -16.17 16.88
N GLY A 40 9.88 -14.86 16.67
CA GLY A 40 9.74 -14.24 15.36
C GLY A 40 10.86 -14.59 14.39
N VAL A 41 10.46 -14.78 13.13
CA VAL A 41 11.36 -15.11 12.03
C VAL A 41 12.32 -13.94 11.72
N PHE A 42 11.86 -12.69 11.86
CA PHE A 42 12.68 -11.53 11.55
C PHE A 42 13.87 -11.39 12.50
N ASP A 43 13.62 -11.46 13.80
CA ASP A 43 14.68 -11.36 14.81
C ASP A 43 15.66 -12.52 14.70
N ALA A 44 15.16 -13.75 14.47
CA ALA A 44 16.00 -14.92 14.25
C ALA A 44 16.95 -14.75 13.04
N ILE A 45 16.47 -14.16 11.93
CA ILE A 45 17.29 -13.88 10.75
C ILE A 45 18.31 -12.78 11.06
N LEU A 46 17.89 -11.68 11.68
CA LEU A 46 18.76 -10.54 11.99
C LEU A 46 19.87 -10.92 12.98
N GLN A 47 19.57 -11.77 13.97
CA GLN A 47 20.56 -12.32 14.91
C GLN A 47 21.54 -13.27 14.21
N ARG A 48 21.07 -14.16 13.33
CA ARG A 48 21.95 -15.04 12.54
C ARG A 48 22.88 -14.26 11.61
N LEU A 49 22.40 -13.15 11.06
CA LEU A 49 23.21 -12.23 10.25
C LEU A 49 24.11 -11.31 11.10
N HIS A 50 24.11 -11.45 12.43
CA HIS A 50 24.88 -10.64 13.38
C HIS A 50 24.59 -9.13 13.27
N LEU A 51 23.40 -8.76 12.77
CA LEU A 51 22.96 -7.37 12.64
C LEU A 51 22.40 -6.81 13.95
N ILE A 52 21.86 -7.69 14.80
CA ILE A 52 21.33 -7.35 16.13
C ILE A 52 21.83 -8.35 17.17
N ARG A 53 21.96 -7.89 18.42
CA ARG A 53 22.35 -8.73 19.56
C ARG A 53 21.15 -9.17 20.39
N ASP A 54 20.19 -8.27 20.55
CA ASP A 54 18.97 -8.49 21.33
C ASP A 54 17.73 -8.44 20.42
N PRO A 55 16.64 -9.15 20.75
CA PRO A 55 15.38 -9.07 20.01
C PRO A 55 14.79 -7.66 19.99
N ILE A 56 14.11 -7.30 18.91
CA ILE A 56 13.49 -5.99 18.73
C ILE A 56 12.00 -6.12 19.04
N ILE A 57 11.50 -5.29 19.95
CA ILE A 57 10.06 -5.22 20.22
C ILE A 57 9.40 -4.33 19.16
N TRP A 58 9.14 -4.89 17.98
CA TRP A 58 8.62 -4.19 16.80
C TRP A 58 7.32 -3.41 17.06
N LEU A 59 6.46 -3.94 17.92
CA LEU A 59 5.15 -3.36 18.26
C LEU A 59 5.16 -2.62 19.62
N GLY A 60 6.33 -2.45 20.24
CA GLY A 60 6.44 -1.89 21.59
C GLY A 60 6.32 -0.36 21.66
N ASN A 61 6.59 0.34 20.55
CA ASN A 61 6.53 1.80 20.45
C ASN A 61 5.50 2.21 19.37
N PRO A 62 4.81 3.37 19.52
CA PRO A 62 3.82 3.84 18.54
C PRO A 62 4.36 3.96 17.11
N THR A 63 5.53 4.58 16.96
CA THR A 63 6.20 4.79 15.67
C THR A 63 6.64 3.45 15.08
N SER A 64 7.24 2.56 15.87
CA SER A 64 7.68 1.25 15.37
C SER A 64 6.49 0.37 14.98
N ALA A 65 5.39 0.44 15.73
CA ALA A 65 4.16 -0.28 15.43
C ALA A 65 3.53 0.19 14.11
N ILE A 66 3.38 1.51 13.90
CA ILE A 66 2.86 2.07 12.64
C ILE A 66 3.75 1.69 11.46
N LEU A 67 5.08 1.76 11.62
CA LEU A 67 6.02 1.35 10.57
C LEU A 67 5.92 -0.15 10.27
N SER A 68 5.82 -0.99 11.29
CA SER A 68 5.69 -2.45 11.15
C SER A 68 4.41 -2.84 10.41
N VAL A 69 3.28 -2.22 10.78
CA VAL A 69 2.01 -2.36 10.06
C VAL A 69 2.13 -1.83 8.63
N GLY A 70 2.79 -0.69 8.43
CA GLY A 70 3.04 -0.11 7.11
C GLY A 70 3.85 -1.03 6.19
N VAL A 71 4.91 -1.66 6.70
CA VAL A 71 5.70 -2.65 5.95
C VAL A 71 4.83 -3.84 5.54
N MET A 72 3.99 -4.36 6.43
CA MET A 72 3.05 -5.42 6.09
C MET A 72 2.09 -4.99 4.98
N VAL A 73 1.50 -3.79 5.08
CA VAL A 73 0.58 -3.25 4.07
C VAL A 73 1.27 -3.06 2.72
N VAL A 74 2.51 -2.56 2.70
CA VAL A 74 3.31 -2.43 1.47
C VAL A 74 3.58 -3.81 0.87
N TRP A 75 4.03 -4.78 1.67
CA TRP A 75 4.24 -6.16 1.22
C TRP A 75 2.98 -6.77 0.61
N LYS A 76 1.81 -6.49 1.20
CA LYS A 76 0.54 -6.98 0.70
C LYS A 76 0.11 -6.31 -0.62
N THR A 77 0.32 -5.01 -0.73
CA THR A 77 -0.24 -4.20 -1.83
C THR A 77 0.70 -4.07 -3.03
N VAL A 78 2.00 -4.32 -2.86
CA VAL A 78 3.01 -4.15 -3.92
C VAL A 78 2.67 -4.90 -5.21
N GLY A 79 2.15 -6.13 -5.11
CA GLY A 79 1.78 -6.94 -6.27
C GLY A 79 0.60 -6.36 -7.05
N ALA A 80 -0.44 -5.93 -6.35
CA ALA A 80 -1.61 -5.30 -6.96
C ALA A 80 -1.25 -3.95 -7.61
N THR A 81 -0.45 -3.15 -6.92
CA THR A 81 0.04 -1.85 -7.42
C THR A 81 0.93 -2.03 -8.65
N MET A 82 1.83 -3.03 -8.65
CA MET A 82 2.65 -3.38 -9.81
C MET A 82 1.78 -3.71 -11.03
N LEU A 83 0.71 -4.50 -10.86
CA LEU A 83 -0.23 -4.82 -11.93
C LEU A 83 -0.90 -3.59 -12.49
N PHE A 84 -1.36 -2.72 -11.62
CA PHE A 84 -2.05 -1.50 -11.99
C PHE A 84 -1.16 -0.62 -12.89
N PHE A 85 0.11 -0.45 -12.50
CA PHE A 85 1.09 0.27 -13.32
C PHE A 85 1.46 -0.47 -14.61
N LEU A 86 1.53 -1.80 -14.59
CA LEU A 86 1.82 -2.59 -15.79
C LEU A 86 0.72 -2.46 -16.84
N ILE A 87 -0.54 -2.46 -16.41
CA ILE A 87 -1.70 -2.22 -17.30
C ILE A 87 -1.62 -0.80 -17.88
N GLY A 88 -1.33 0.20 -17.04
CA GLY A 88 -1.13 1.58 -17.50
C GLY A 88 -0.01 1.71 -18.53
N MET A 89 1.12 1.01 -18.32
CA MET A 89 2.25 1.05 -19.24
C MET A 89 1.94 0.36 -20.57
N ASN A 90 1.19 -0.74 -20.53
CA ASN A 90 0.77 -1.45 -21.74
C ASN A 90 -0.23 -0.66 -22.59
N ALA A 91 -0.93 0.32 -22.00
CA ALA A 91 -1.82 1.22 -22.75
C ALA A 91 -1.06 2.26 -23.58
N ILE A 92 0.24 2.49 -23.30
CA ILE A 92 1.06 3.44 -24.05
C ILE A 92 1.48 2.79 -25.38
N PRO A 93 1.16 3.40 -26.55
CA PRO A 93 1.56 2.86 -27.84
C PRO A 93 3.08 2.70 -27.95
N ASP A 94 3.52 1.59 -28.56
CA ASP A 94 4.95 1.26 -28.75
C ASP A 94 5.67 2.31 -29.62
N ASP A 95 4.93 3.06 -30.44
CA ASP A 95 5.43 4.08 -31.38
C ASP A 95 6.16 5.22 -30.66
N PHE A 96 5.66 5.69 -29.51
CA PHE A 96 6.34 6.70 -28.69
C PHE A 96 7.73 6.23 -28.26
N TYR A 97 7.85 4.96 -27.86
CA TYR A 97 9.14 4.38 -27.46
C TYR A 97 10.05 4.08 -28.66
N ALA A 98 9.48 3.81 -29.84
CA ALA A 98 10.25 3.62 -31.07
C ALA A 98 10.85 4.94 -31.55
N ALA A 99 10.05 6.00 -31.66
CA ALA A 99 10.50 7.34 -32.03
C ALA A 99 11.62 7.84 -31.11
N ALA A 100 11.42 7.75 -29.79
CA ALA A 100 12.42 8.19 -28.82
C ALA A 100 13.74 7.42 -28.91
N ARG A 101 13.73 6.15 -29.34
CA ARG A 101 14.98 5.39 -29.57
C ARG A 101 15.70 5.86 -30.82
N THR A 102 14.96 6.19 -31.87
CA THR A 102 15.51 6.78 -33.10
C THR A 102 16.17 8.14 -32.79
N ASP A 103 15.57 8.93 -31.90
CA ASP A 103 16.10 10.21 -31.42
C ASP A 103 17.25 10.07 -30.40
N GLY A 104 17.72 8.85 -30.13
CA GLY A 104 18.84 8.59 -29.21
C GLY A 104 18.50 8.73 -27.73
N ALA A 105 17.22 8.82 -27.35
CA ALA A 105 16.83 8.97 -25.95
C ALA A 105 17.17 7.72 -25.12
N GLY A 106 17.95 7.93 -24.06
CA GLY A 106 18.34 6.91 -23.09
C GLY A 106 17.16 6.33 -22.29
N TRP A 107 17.46 5.43 -21.35
CA TRP A 107 16.44 4.81 -20.51
C TRP A 107 15.74 5.84 -19.58
N TRP A 108 16.52 6.66 -18.89
CA TRP A 108 16.01 7.71 -17.99
C TRP A 108 15.17 8.75 -18.73
N ALA A 109 15.60 9.16 -19.93
CA ALA A 109 14.84 10.10 -20.75
C ALA A 109 13.47 9.53 -21.11
N ARG A 110 13.39 8.27 -21.57
CA ARG A 110 12.10 7.63 -21.86
C ARG A 110 11.23 7.46 -20.61
N LEU A 111 11.82 7.17 -19.46
CA LEU A 111 11.08 7.03 -18.20
C LEU A 111 10.42 8.36 -17.78
N PHE A 112 11.19 9.45 -17.72
CA PHE A 112 10.71 10.74 -17.21
C PHE A 112 9.93 11.58 -18.22
N TYR A 113 10.24 11.47 -19.52
CA TYR A 113 9.58 12.30 -20.55
C TYR A 113 8.46 11.58 -21.30
N ILE A 114 8.35 10.25 -21.22
CA ILE A 114 7.31 9.49 -21.93
C ILE A 114 6.47 8.69 -20.94
N THR A 115 7.10 7.78 -20.19
CA THR A 115 6.36 6.85 -19.33
C THR A 115 5.66 7.56 -18.18
N PHE A 116 6.35 8.36 -17.37
CA PHE A 116 5.73 9.05 -16.24
C PHE A 116 4.61 10.03 -16.64
N PRO A 117 4.79 10.90 -17.66
CA PRO A 117 3.73 11.81 -18.10
C PRO A 117 2.50 11.06 -18.62
N LEU A 118 2.68 10.04 -19.47
CA LEU A 118 1.56 9.28 -20.02
C LEU A 118 0.89 8.38 -18.97
N LEU A 119 1.63 7.95 -17.94
CA LEU A 119 1.08 7.24 -16.79
C LEU A 119 0.42 8.13 -15.75
N ARG A 120 0.51 9.47 -15.86
CA ARG A 120 0.03 10.40 -14.81
C ARG A 120 -1.41 10.12 -14.40
N ARG A 121 -2.29 9.83 -15.37
CA ARG A 121 -3.71 9.48 -15.09
C ARG A 121 -3.86 8.17 -14.33
N THR A 122 -3.08 7.15 -14.68
CA THR A 122 -3.07 5.87 -13.94
C THR A 122 -2.50 6.07 -12.55
N PHE A 123 -1.40 6.81 -12.41
CA PHE A 123 -0.79 7.14 -11.12
C PHE A 123 -1.76 7.92 -10.22
N ALA A 124 -2.46 8.91 -10.78
CA ALA A 124 -3.50 9.67 -10.10
C ALA A 124 -4.57 8.77 -9.48
N LEU A 125 -5.14 7.86 -10.28
CA LEU A 125 -6.16 6.93 -9.81
C LEU A 125 -5.61 5.98 -8.74
N ALA A 126 -4.38 5.48 -8.92
CA ALA A 126 -3.72 4.65 -7.91
C ALA A 126 -3.55 5.40 -6.58
N LEU A 127 -3.14 6.67 -6.65
CA LEU A 127 -2.97 7.53 -5.48
C LEU A 127 -4.31 7.79 -4.79
N VAL A 128 -5.40 8.00 -5.54
CA VAL A 128 -6.76 8.14 -4.98
C VAL A 128 -7.16 6.90 -4.19
N LEU A 129 -7.07 5.74 -4.82
CA LEU A 129 -7.43 4.47 -4.20
C LEU A 129 -6.55 4.17 -2.98
N SER A 130 -5.25 4.50 -3.05
CA SER A 130 -4.33 4.30 -1.95
C SER A 130 -4.65 5.21 -0.75
N VAL A 131 -4.98 6.49 -0.99
CA VAL A 131 -5.35 7.42 0.10
C VAL A 131 -6.64 6.96 0.77
N ILE A 132 -7.67 6.62 -0.02
CA ILE A 132 -8.94 6.09 0.51
C ILE A 132 -8.69 4.81 1.32
N GLY A 133 -7.88 3.88 0.78
CA GLY A 133 -7.52 2.64 1.47
C GLY A 133 -6.81 2.88 2.80
N SER A 134 -5.92 3.88 2.88
CA SER A 134 -5.25 4.27 4.11
C SER A 134 -6.20 4.84 5.17
N TYR A 135 -7.20 5.64 4.77
CA TYR A 135 -8.22 6.13 5.71
C TYR A 135 -9.16 5.03 6.21
N LEU A 136 -9.44 4.03 5.35
CA LEU A 136 -10.25 2.87 5.69
C LEU A 136 -9.47 1.75 6.40
N ALA A 137 -8.18 1.97 6.70
CA ALA A 137 -7.34 1.03 7.40
C ALA A 137 -7.93 0.64 8.76
N PHE A 138 -8.20 -0.65 8.95
CA PHE A 138 -8.78 -1.17 10.19
C PHE A 138 -8.16 -2.52 10.55
N ASP A 139 -8.38 -3.55 9.74
CA ASP A 139 -8.04 -4.95 10.04
C ASP A 139 -6.62 -5.12 10.57
N GLN A 140 -5.63 -4.54 9.88
CA GLN A 140 -4.23 -4.68 10.25
C GLN A 140 -3.91 -4.06 11.62
N PHE A 141 -4.50 -2.91 11.95
CA PHE A 141 -4.30 -2.25 13.24
C PHE A 141 -5.08 -2.98 14.34
N PHE A 142 -6.29 -3.43 14.04
CA PHE A 142 -7.08 -4.22 14.98
C PHE A 142 -6.38 -5.53 15.37
N ILE A 143 -5.81 -6.25 14.39
CA ILE A 143 -5.19 -7.56 14.61
C ILE A 143 -3.77 -7.43 15.19
N MET A 144 -2.93 -6.57 14.60
CA MET A 144 -1.50 -6.53 14.96
C MET A 144 -1.26 -5.71 16.21
N THR A 145 -1.91 -4.55 16.36
CA THR A 145 -1.58 -3.61 17.44
C THR A 145 -2.68 -3.49 18.49
N GLN A 146 -3.92 -3.88 18.15
CA GLN A 146 -5.11 -3.67 19.00
C GLN A 146 -5.22 -2.20 19.47
N GLY A 147 -4.76 -1.27 18.63
CA GLY A 147 -4.78 0.17 18.91
C GLY A 147 -3.60 0.66 19.75
N GLY A 148 -2.80 -0.25 20.31
CA GLY A 148 -1.61 0.07 21.09
C GLY A 148 -0.37 0.41 20.26
N PRO A 149 0.73 0.80 20.93
CA PRO A 149 0.78 1.16 22.35
C PRO A 149 0.12 2.53 22.62
N GLN A 150 -0.40 2.71 23.84
CA GLN A 150 -1.04 3.94 24.32
C GLN A 150 -2.17 4.50 23.42
N ASN A 151 -2.95 3.63 22.79
CA ASN A 151 -4.04 4.03 21.87
C ASN A 151 -3.58 4.85 20.65
N GLN A 152 -2.27 4.91 20.36
CA GLN A 152 -1.71 5.74 19.29
C GLN A 152 -1.81 5.11 17.90
N THR A 153 -2.30 3.87 17.79
CA THR A 153 -2.54 3.20 16.50
C THR A 153 -4.03 2.97 16.22
N ILE A 154 -4.91 3.58 17.01
CA ILE A 154 -6.35 3.57 16.75
C ILE A 154 -6.64 4.41 15.52
N THR A 155 -7.17 3.77 14.47
CA THR A 155 -7.64 4.45 13.27
C THR A 155 -9.08 4.94 13.41
N THR A 156 -9.53 5.80 12.51
CA THR A 156 -10.91 6.30 12.50
C THR A 156 -11.93 5.17 12.42
N VAL A 157 -11.70 4.19 11.53
CA VAL A 157 -12.59 3.03 11.39
C VAL A 157 -12.57 2.16 12.65
N TYR A 158 -11.41 1.99 13.28
CA TYR A 158 -11.34 1.29 14.57
C TYR A 158 -12.16 2.03 15.63
N TRP A 159 -12.04 3.35 15.73
CA TRP A 159 -12.85 4.10 16.70
C TRP A 159 -14.36 3.93 16.47
N ILE A 160 -14.80 3.96 15.21
CA ILE A 160 -16.19 3.69 14.81
C ILE A 160 -16.62 2.29 15.24
N TYR A 161 -15.79 1.28 14.96
CA TYR A 161 -16.04 -0.11 15.33
C TYR A 161 -16.19 -0.24 16.86
N SER A 162 -15.22 0.23 17.63
CA SER A 162 -15.26 0.17 19.10
C SER A 162 -16.47 0.88 19.67
N THR A 163 -16.86 2.02 19.09
CA THR A 163 -18.04 2.75 19.56
C THR A 163 -19.35 2.05 19.26
N SER A 164 -19.43 1.39 18.11
CA SER A 164 -20.65 0.67 17.69
C SER A 164 -20.80 -0.66 18.42
N PHE A 165 -19.73 -1.45 18.47
CA PHE A 165 -19.79 -2.86 18.86
C PHE A 165 -19.21 -3.16 20.25
N THR A 166 -18.31 -2.33 20.77
CA THR A 166 -17.77 -2.50 22.13
C THR A 166 -18.54 -1.66 23.14
N TYR A 167 -18.80 -0.39 22.81
CA TYR A 167 -19.55 0.53 23.69
C TYR A 167 -21.06 0.53 23.45
N PHE A 168 -21.54 -0.24 22.46
CA PHE A 168 -22.96 -0.36 22.07
C PHE A 168 -23.67 0.98 21.77
N LYS A 169 -22.91 2.02 21.39
CA LYS A 169 -23.44 3.33 21.01
C LYS A 169 -23.68 3.39 19.50
N LEU A 170 -24.56 2.53 19.00
CA LEU A 170 -24.82 2.34 17.57
C LEU A 170 -25.19 3.65 16.84
N GLY A 171 -26.04 4.49 17.44
CA GLY A 171 -26.43 5.77 16.83
C GLY A 171 -25.25 6.75 16.66
N TYR A 172 -24.33 6.77 17.62
CA TYR A 172 -23.12 7.60 17.53
C TYR A 172 -22.08 7.00 16.58
N GLY A 173 -21.94 5.67 16.54
CA GLY A 173 -21.10 5.00 15.55
C GLY A 173 -21.58 5.24 14.11
N ALA A 174 -22.91 5.25 13.90
CA ALA A 174 -23.51 5.56 12.61
C ALA A 174 -23.24 7.01 12.18
N SER A 175 -23.35 7.99 13.09
CA SER A 175 -23.04 9.39 12.76
C SER A 175 -21.57 9.58 12.40
N LEU A 176 -20.65 8.95 13.14
CA LEU A 176 -19.22 8.96 12.80
C LEU A 176 -18.95 8.34 11.41
N SER A 177 -19.67 7.26 11.06
CA SER A 177 -19.56 6.61 9.75
C SER A 177 -19.99 7.55 8.62
N ILE A 178 -21.08 8.30 8.82
CA ILE A 178 -21.56 9.29 7.85
C ILE A 178 -20.54 10.43 7.70
N VAL A 179 -19.98 10.93 8.81
CA VAL A 179 -18.94 11.98 8.78
C VAL A 179 -17.70 11.49 8.00
N LEU A 180 -17.24 10.27 8.27
CA LEU A 180 -16.12 9.68 7.55
C LEU A 180 -16.43 9.54 6.05
N LEU A 181 -17.63 9.07 5.69
CA LEU A 181 -18.07 8.97 4.30
C LEU A 181 -18.04 10.35 3.61
N THR A 182 -18.58 11.39 4.26
CA THR A 182 -18.57 12.75 3.72
C THR A 182 -17.14 13.25 3.50
N ILE A 183 -16.23 13.04 4.46
CA ILE A 183 -14.81 13.41 4.32
C ILE A 183 -14.18 12.68 3.13
N LEU A 184 -14.41 11.37 3.00
CA LEU A 184 -13.86 10.58 1.91
C LEU A 184 -14.38 11.01 0.54
N VAL A 185 -15.67 11.35 0.43
CA VAL A 185 -16.26 11.88 -0.81
C VAL A 185 -15.63 13.22 -1.18
N ILE A 186 -15.50 14.15 -0.23
CA ILE A 186 -14.86 15.46 -0.46
C ILE A 186 -13.41 15.29 -0.91
N LEU A 187 -12.63 14.45 -0.20
CA LEU A 187 -11.25 14.16 -0.55
C LEU A 187 -11.14 13.53 -1.94
N SER A 188 -12.02 12.57 -2.27
CA SER A 188 -12.03 11.92 -3.57
C SER A 188 -12.32 12.90 -4.71
N ILE A 189 -13.31 13.79 -4.53
CA ILE A 189 -13.64 14.83 -5.52
C ILE A 189 -12.47 15.81 -5.67
N LEU A 190 -11.92 16.31 -4.57
CA LEU A 190 -10.78 17.23 -4.58
C LEU A 190 -9.59 16.60 -5.32
N GLN A 191 -9.30 15.35 -5.01
CA GLN A 191 -8.19 14.62 -5.59
C GLN A 191 -8.38 14.37 -7.08
N LEU A 192 -9.59 13.95 -7.51
CA LEU A 192 -9.92 13.80 -8.92
C LEU A 192 -9.89 15.13 -9.67
N TYR A 193 -10.31 16.23 -9.04
CA TYR A 193 -10.26 17.56 -9.62
C TYR A 193 -8.81 18.04 -9.81
N LEU A 194 -7.96 17.90 -8.78
CA LEU A 194 -6.54 18.29 -8.84
C LEU A 194 -5.73 17.43 -9.82
N LEU A 195 -6.08 16.16 -9.96
CA LEU A 195 -5.40 15.21 -10.84
C LEU A 195 -6.02 15.11 -12.24
N ARG A 196 -7.10 15.87 -12.51
CA ARG A 196 -7.67 15.99 -13.84
C ARG A 196 -6.66 16.74 -14.72
N ASP A 197 -6.17 16.05 -15.75
CA ASP A 197 -5.31 16.66 -16.76
C ASP A 197 -6.19 17.28 -17.84
N ASP A 198 -6.11 18.60 -18.02
CA ASP A 198 -6.82 19.34 -19.07
C ASP A 198 -6.08 19.31 -20.42
N THR A 199 -4.96 18.58 -20.50
CA THR A 199 -4.21 18.40 -21.74
C THR A 199 -4.93 17.39 -22.65
N LYS A 200 -5.84 17.91 -23.47
CA LYS A 200 -6.28 17.25 -24.72
C LYS A 200 -5.04 17.11 -25.62
N TYR A 201 -4.53 15.89 -25.77
CA TYR A 201 -3.73 15.50 -26.93
C TYR A 201 -4.66 14.86 -27.96
#